data_AF-A0A9W6W8T5-F1
#
_entry.id   AF-A0A9W6W8T5-F1
#
_cell.length_a   1.000
_cell.length_b   1.000
_cell.length_c   1.000
_cell.angle_alpha   90.00
_cell.angle_beta   90.00
_cell.angle_gamma   90.00
#
_symmetry.space_group_name_H-M   'P 1'
#
loop_
_entity.id
_entity.type
_entity.pdbx_description
1 polymer ?
#
loop_
_entity_poly.entity_id
_entity_poly.type
_entity_poly.pdbx_seq_one_letter_code
_entity_poly.pdbx_strand_id
1 'polypeptide(L)'
;MRSRIALALAVLAGLILTGCSPGEGDTPSAESSPSMSIEDTMVAYARCMREHGIDMPDPEPGKGVDLSVPDGMDPQVVEAANQECKKFMPNGGEPPKLSAEQLEKNRQYAKCMREHGLPDFPDPDPETGGISLSGRQFDPNDPGFQAADKTCGGPGGTHSEKNG
;
A
#
# COMPACT_ATOMS: atom_id res chain seq x y z
N MET A 1 25.28 24.88 -48.58
CA MET A 1 25.16 26.36 -48.62
C MET A 1 25.11 26.83 -47.18
N ARG A 2 26.22 27.32 -46.59
CA ARG A 2 26.58 28.77 -46.40
C ARG A 2 25.41 29.54 -45.75
N SER A 3 25.45 29.98 -44.49
CA SER A 3 26.35 30.99 -43.86
C SER A 3 26.24 30.92 -42.32
N ARG A 4 27.31 30.94 -41.51
CA ARG A 4 28.20 32.03 -41.03
C ARG A 4 27.68 32.94 -39.90
N ILE A 5 28.13 32.64 -38.67
CA ILE A 5 28.80 33.48 -37.64
C ILE A 5 28.19 34.85 -37.28
N ALA A 6 27.89 35.05 -35.98
CA ALA A 6 28.25 36.28 -35.25
C ALA A 6 28.40 36.01 -33.74
N LEU A 7 29.63 36.15 -33.25
CA LEU A 7 30.02 36.33 -31.85
C LEU A 7 29.46 37.66 -31.31
N ALA A 8 28.99 37.69 -30.07
CA ALA A 8 29.04 38.89 -29.24
C ALA A 8 29.31 38.50 -27.78
N LEU A 9 30.58 38.59 -27.41
CA LEU A 9 31.06 38.65 -26.03
C LEU A 9 30.61 39.97 -25.40
N ALA A 10 29.86 39.89 -24.29
CA ALA A 10 29.74 40.99 -23.34
C ALA A 10 30.18 40.48 -21.97
N VAL A 11 31.44 40.76 -21.65
CA VAL A 11 32.03 40.58 -20.32
C VAL A 11 31.59 41.76 -19.46
N LEU A 12 30.86 41.51 -18.38
CA LEU A 12 30.84 42.40 -17.21
C LEU A 12 31.23 41.58 -15.98
N ALA A 13 32.42 41.87 -15.46
CA ALA A 13 32.88 41.43 -14.16
C ALA A 13 32.20 42.28 -13.07
N GLY A 14 31.61 41.62 -12.08
CA GLY A 14 31.09 42.23 -10.85
C GLY A 14 31.27 41.23 -9.70
N LEU A 15 32.05 41.66 -8.71
CA LEU A 15 32.72 40.86 -7.68
C LEU A 15 31.81 40.67 -6.43
N ILE A 16 31.98 39.51 -5.77
CA ILE A 16 31.74 39.14 -4.36
C ILE A 16 30.32 39.21 -3.75
N LEU A 17 29.78 38.05 -3.35
CA LEU A 17 29.33 37.75 -1.98
C LEU A 17 29.49 36.24 -1.71
N THR A 18 30.26 35.90 -0.69
CA THR A 18 30.41 34.54 -0.15
C THR A 18 29.10 34.08 0.50
N GLY A 19 28.41 33.14 -0.15
CA GLY A 19 27.32 32.37 0.43
C GLY A 19 27.71 30.89 0.47
N CYS A 20 28.02 30.39 1.66
CA CYS A 20 28.11 28.96 1.94
C CYS A 20 26.68 28.40 1.87
N SER A 21 26.33 27.72 0.79
CA SER A 21 25.09 26.93 0.70
C SER A 21 25.49 25.46 0.58
N PRO A 22 24.90 24.56 1.39
CA PRO A 22 25.23 23.14 1.38
C PRO A 22 24.86 22.53 0.03
N GLY A 23 25.70 21.61 -0.43
CA GLY A 23 25.68 21.04 -1.77
C GLY A 23 24.28 20.62 -2.25
N GLU A 24 23.87 21.21 -3.36
CA GLU A 24 22.97 20.57 -4.31
C GLU A 24 23.69 19.34 -4.87
N GLY A 25 23.49 18.22 -4.17
CA GLY A 25 23.57 16.92 -4.79
C GLY A 25 22.48 16.87 -5.85
N ASP A 26 22.86 17.15 -7.09
CA ASP A 26 22.16 16.71 -8.29
C ASP A 26 22.19 15.18 -8.25
N THR A 27 21.29 14.65 -7.43
CA THR A 27 20.93 13.25 -7.41
C THR A 27 20.08 13.12 -8.67
N PRO A 28 20.47 12.31 -9.66
CA PRO A 28 19.56 12.00 -10.74
C PRO A 28 18.31 11.45 -10.08
N SER A 29 17.25 12.25 -10.10
CA SER A 29 15.91 11.80 -9.77
C SER A 29 15.71 10.59 -10.65
N ALA A 30 15.68 9.42 -10.02
CA ALA A 30 15.37 8.19 -10.71
C ALA A 30 14.09 8.46 -11.47
N GLU A 31 14.19 8.52 -12.80
CA GLU A 31 13.06 8.49 -13.70
C GLU A 31 12.23 7.28 -13.31
N SER A 32 11.25 7.51 -12.46
CA SER A 32 10.13 6.61 -12.33
C SER A 32 9.47 6.73 -13.70
N SER A 33 9.57 5.66 -14.49
CA SER A 33 8.70 5.45 -15.64
C SER A 33 7.25 5.82 -15.23
N PRO A 34 6.39 6.26 -16.15
CA PRO A 34 5.02 6.63 -15.80
C PRO A 34 4.24 5.37 -15.40
N SER A 35 4.46 4.87 -14.19
CA SER A 35 3.53 3.99 -13.51
C SER A 35 2.33 4.88 -13.22
N MET A 36 1.20 4.59 -13.87
CA MET A 36 -0.07 5.24 -13.60
C MET A 36 -0.26 5.39 -12.09
N SER A 37 -0.79 6.52 -11.66
CA SER A 37 -1.08 6.69 -10.23
C SER A 37 -2.05 5.61 -9.78
N ILE A 38 -2.09 5.33 -8.46
CA ILE A 38 -3.10 4.41 -7.92
C ILE A 38 -4.50 4.89 -8.33
N GLU A 39 -4.75 6.21 -8.30
CA GLU A 39 -6.02 6.80 -8.75
C GLU A 39 -6.32 6.47 -10.22
N ASP A 40 -5.37 6.67 -11.13
CA ASP A 40 -5.55 6.35 -12.56
C ASP A 40 -5.81 4.86 -12.80
N THR A 41 -5.13 4.01 -12.03
CA THR A 41 -5.24 2.55 -12.05
C THR A 41 -6.65 2.12 -11.64
N MET A 42 -7.19 2.73 -10.58
CA MET A 42 -8.55 2.46 -10.11
C MET A 42 -9.63 3.03 -11.05
N VAL A 43 -9.40 4.21 -11.65
CA VAL A 43 -10.29 4.76 -12.70
C VAL A 43 -10.34 3.81 -13.90
N ALA A 44 -9.21 3.24 -14.31
CA ALA A 44 -9.17 2.27 -15.41
C ALA A 44 -9.91 0.97 -15.05
N TYR A 45 -9.75 0.47 -13.83
CA TYR A 45 -10.50 -0.67 -13.32
C TYR A 45 -12.02 -0.40 -13.27
N ALA A 46 -12.45 0.71 -12.67
CA ALA A 46 -13.86 1.08 -12.57
C ALA A 46 -14.52 1.23 -13.96
N ARG A 47 -13.80 1.82 -14.93
CA ARG A 47 -14.25 1.89 -16.32
C ARG A 47 -14.44 0.50 -16.93
N CYS A 48 -13.47 -0.39 -16.76
CA CYS A 48 -13.57 -1.77 -17.25
C CYS A 48 -14.79 -2.47 -16.63
N MET A 49 -15.00 -2.34 -15.32
CA MET A 49 -16.18 -2.90 -14.64
C MET A 49 -17.50 -2.38 -15.22
N ARG A 50 -17.59 -1.08 -15.53
CA ARG A 50 -18.76 -0.49 -16.20
C ARG A 50 -19.00 -1.03 -17.61
N GLU A 51 -17.95 -1.35 -18.37
CA GLU A 51 -18.07 -2.02 -19.68
C GLU A 51 -18.67 -3.43 -19.55
N HIS A 52 -18.47 -4.09 -18.40
CA HIS A 52 -19.07 -5.38 -18.07
C HIS A 52 -20.43 -5.26 -17.34
N GLY A 53 -21.03 -4.07 -17.29
CA GLY A 53 -22.36 -3.84 -16.72
C GLY A 53 -22.39 -3.66 -15.20
N ILE A 54 -21.23 -3.43 -14.58
CA ILE A 54 -21.09 -3.19 -13.14
C ILE A 54 -20.92 -1.70 -12.93
N ASP A 55 -21.98 -1.05 -12.44
CA ASP A 55 -21.95 0.40 -12.21
C ASP A 55 -21.15 0.74 -10.96
N MET A 56 -19.84 0.98 -11.16
CA MET A 56 -18.91 1.37 -10.11
C MET A 56 -18.55 2.85 -10.28
N PRO A 57 -18.63 3.69 -9.23
CA PRO A 57 -18.21 5.08 -9.29
C PRO A 57 -16.69 5.20 -9.43
N ASP A 58 -16.22 6.28 -10.07
CA ASP A 58 -14.79 6.61 -10.08
C ASP A 58 -14.35 7.11 -8.68
N PRO A 59 -13.11 6.83 -8.25
CA PRO A 59 -12.60 7.32 -6.97
C PRO A 59 -12.53 8.86 -6.95
N GLU A 60 -13.03 9.46 -5.88
CA GLU A 60 -12.91 10.91 -5.67
C GLU A 60 -11.58 11.23 -4.96
N PRO A 61 -10.88 12.32 -5.35
CA PRO A 61 -9.66 12.74 -4.69
C PRO A 61 -9.84 12.89 -3.17
N GLY A 62 -9.01 12.20 -2.40
CA GLY A 62 -9.02 12.26 -0.93
C GLY A 62 -10.14 11.47 -0.24
N LYS A 63 -10.99 10.72 -0.97
CA LYS A 63 -12.03 9.86 -0.37
C LYS A 63 -11.67 8.38 -0.30
N GLY A 64 -10.49 8.01 -0.78
CA GLY A 64 -10.10 6.61 -0.93
C GLY A 64 -10.86 5.95 -2.07
N VAL A 65 -10.72 4.64 -2.19
CA VAL A 65 -11.31 3.87 -3.28
C VAL A 65 -12.41 2.97 -2.72
N ASP A 66 -13.60 3.07 -3.29
CA ASP A 66 -14.70 2.17 -3.00
C ASP A 66 -14.77 1.08 -4.07
N LEU A 67 -14.50 -0.15 -3.66
CA LEU A 67 -14.55 -1.35 -4.51
C LEU A 67 -15.85 -2.15 -4.29
N SER A 68 -16.84 -1.56 -3.63
CA SER A 68 -18.11 -2.23 -3.36
C SER A 68 -18.87 -2.44 -4.67
N VAL A 69 -19.33 -3.68 -4.87
CA VAL A 69 -20.20 -4.04 -5.99
C VAL A 69 -21.64 -3.66 -5.62
N PRO A 70 -22.44 -3.08 -6.55
CA PRO A 70 -23.83 -2.78 -6.30
C PRO A 70 -24.65 -4.00 -5.84
N ASP A 71 -25.62 -3.77 -4.95
CA ASP A 71 -26.50 -4.82 -4.45
C ASP A 71 -27.32 -5.46 -5.59
N GLY A 72 -27.57 -6.77 -5.48
CA GLY A 72 -28.38 -7.51 -6.45
C GLY A 72 -27.67 -7.91 -7.74
N MET A 73 -26.36 -7.67 -7.83
CA MET A 73 -25.52 -8.16 -8.94
C MET A 73 -25.35 -9.68 -8.91
N ASP A 74 -25.36 -10.30 -10.09
CA ASP A 74 -25.05 -11.72 -10.23
C ASP A 74 -23.55 -11.96 -9.93
N PRO A 75 -23.20 -12.81 -8.94
CA PRO A 75 -21.81 -13.09 -8.61
C PRO A 75 -20.97 -13.58 -9.79
N GLN A 76 -21.58 -14.28 -10.75
CA GLN A 76 -20.87 -14.78 -11.94
C GLN A 76 -20.51 -13.64 -12.90
N VAL A 77 -21.37 -12.63 -13.01
CA VAL A 77 -21.09 -11.43 -13.82
C VAL A 77 -19.94 -10.63 -13.21
N VAL A 78 -19.97 -10.49 -11.88
CA VAL A 78 -18.93 -9.80 -11.11
C VAL A 78 -17.58 -10.50 -11.26
N GLU A 79 -17.55 -11.82 -11.07
CA GLU A 79 -16.32 -12.60 -11.18
C GLU A 79 -15.75 -12.56 -12.62
N ALA A 80 -16.61 -12.72 -13.63
CA ALA A 80 -16.17 -12.65 -15.03
C ALA A 80 -15.56 -11.27 -15.37
N ALA A 81 -16.19 -10.19 -14.92
CA ALA A 81 -15.65 -8.84 -15.09
C ALA A 81 -14.31 -8.67 -14.37
N ASN A 82 -14.21 -9.12 -13.12
CA ASN A 82 -12.96 -9.07 -12.34
C ASN A 82 -11.81 -9.79 -13.04
N GLN A 83 -12.05 -10.96 -13.64
CA GLN A 83 -11.01 -11.70 -14.34
C GLN A 83 -10.45 -10.94 -15.56
N GLU A 84 -11.28 -10.18 -16.27
CA GLU A 84 -10.87 -9.35 -17.41
C GLU A 84 -10.23 -8.02 -16.98
N CYS A 85 -10.72 -7.45 -15.87
CA CYS A 85 -10.32 -6.13 -15.37
C CYS A 85 -9.13 -6.15 -14.40
N LYS A 86 -8.76 -7.30 -13.80
CA LYS A 86 -7.66 -7.43 -12.82
C LYS A 86 -6.31 -6.90 -13.29
N LYS A 87 -6.06 -6.85 -14.60
CA LYS A 87 -4.85 -6.27 -15.18
C LYS A 87 -4.65 -4.78 -14.84
N PHE A 88 -5.74 -4.10 -14.51
CA PHE A 88 -5.76 -2.72 -14.05
C PHE A 88 -5.65 -2.59 -12.53
N MET A 89 -5.46 -3.68 -11.79
CA MET A 89 -5.30 -3.63 -10.33
C MET A 89 -3.86 -3.98 -9.95
N PRO A 90 -3.28 -3.31 -8.93
CA PRO A 90 -2.04 -3.78 -8.32
C PRO A 90 -2.23 -5.21 -7.81
N ASN A 91 -1.26 -6.09 -8.07
CA ASN A 91 -1.33 -7.51 -7.70
C ASN A 91 -2.63 -8.21 -8.17
N GLY A 92 -3.24 -7.77 -9.27
CA GLY A 92 -4.48 -8.38 -9.76
C GLY A 92 -5.71 -8.17 -8.87
N GLY A 93 -5.64 -7.25 -7.90
CA GLY A 93 -6.67 -7.05 -6.89
C GLY A 93 -6.59 -8.02 -5.71
N GLU A 94 -5.59 -8.91 -5.70
CA GLU A 94 -5.35 -9.77 -4.55
C GLU A 94 -4.68 -8.99 -3.41
N PRO A 95 -5.07 -9.23 -2.14
CA PRO A 95 -4.42 -8.62 -1.00
C PRO A 95 -2.90 -8.87 -1.04
N PRO A 96 -2.08 -7.87 -0.66
CA PRO A 96 -0.64 -8.05 -0.65
C PRO A 96 -0.27 -9.18 0.34
N LYS A 97 0.49 -10.16 -0.15
CA LYS A 97 1.10 -11.18 0.70
C LYS A 97 2.15 -10.51 1.58
N LEU A 98 2.14 -10.80 2.88
CA LEU A 98 3.18 -10.34 3.78
C LEU A 98 4.53 -10.97 3.40
N SER A 99 5.61 -10.24 3.63
CA SER A 99 6.96 -10.78 3.47
C SER A 99 7.20 -11.94 4.44
N ALA A 100 8.19 -12.79 4.16
CA ALA A 100 8.55 -13.89 5.05
C ALA A 100 8.90 -13.39 6.47
N GLU A 101 9.55 -12.22 6.57
CA GLU A 101 9.84 -11.58 7.85
C GLU A 101 8.56 -11.16 8.59
N GLN A 102 7.61 -10.54 7.89
CA GLN A 102 6.34 -10.12 8.48
C GLN A 102 5.48 -11.31 8.88
N LEU A 103 5.48 -12.38 8.09
CA LEU A 103 4.82 -13.64 8.43
C LEU A 103 5.39 -14.22 9.73
N GLU A 104 6.72 -14.25 9.87
CA GLU A 104 7.37 -14.72 11.10
C GLU A 104 7.04 -13.84 12.31
N LYS A 105 7.06 -12.51 12.16
CA LYS A 105 6.61 -11.60 13.22
C LYS A 105 5.16 -11.87 13.64
N ASN A 106 4.29 -12.17 12.68
CA ASN A 106 2.90 -12.52 12.99
C ASN A 106 2.76 -13.87 13.70
N ARG A 107 3.64 -14.85 13.39
CA ARG A 107 3.70 -16.12 14.14
C ARG A 107 4.16 -15.90 15.59
N GLN A 108 5.13 -15.02 15.79
CA GLN A 108 5.62 -14.66 17.12
C GLN A 108 4.56 -13.92 17.93
N TYR A 109 3.87 -12.97 17.31
CA TYR A 109 2.74 -12.29 17.91
C TYR A 109 1.63 -13.28 18.31
N ALA A 110 1.23 -14.19 17.42
CA ALA A 110 0.23 -15.22 17.73
C ALA A 110 0.63 -16.10 18.92
N LYS A 111 1.91 -16.52 18.98
CA LYS A 111 2.44 -17.25 20.12
C LYS A 111 2.38 -16.44 21.42
N CYS A 112 2.79 -15.17 21.38
CA CYS A 112 2.71 -14.27 22.53
C CYS A 112 1.27 -14.13 23.05
N MET A 113 0.30 -13.91 22.16
CA MET A 113 -1.11 -13.82 22.53
C MET A 113 -1.60 -15.08 23.26
N ARG A 114 -1.17 -16.27 22.80
CA ARG A 114 -1.48 -17.55 23.47
C ARG A 114 -0.85 -17.67 24.86
N GLU A 115 0.38 -17.20 25.03
CA GLU A 115 1.07 -17.17 26.33
C GLU A 115 0.46 -16.13 27.29
N HIS A 116 -0.17 -15.08 26.76
CA HIS A 116 -0.71 -13.95 27.52
C HIS A 116 -2.24 -13.98 27.67
N GLY A 117 -2.84 -15.17 27.73
CA GLY A 117 -4.23 -15.35 28.17
C GLY A 117 -5.24 -15.65 27.07
N LEU A 118 -4.80 -15.80 25.82
CA LEU A 118 -5.65 -16.18 24.68
C LEU A 118 -5.18 -17.51 24.08
N PRO A 119 -5.26 -18.65 24.80
CA PRO A 119 -4.63 -19.91 24.38
C PRO A 119 -5.08 -20.43 23.01
N ASP A 120 -6.28 -20.05 22.55
CA ASP A 120 -6.85 -20.45 21.26
C ASP A 120 -6.61 -19.41 20.14
N PHE A 121 -5.76 -18.41 20.38
CA PHE A 121 -5.48 -17.36 19.41
C PHE A 121 -4.87 -17.93 18.12
N PRO A 122 -5.35 -17.51 16.93
CA PRO A 122 -4.87 -18.01 15.65
C PRO A 122 -3.38 -17.86 15.39
N ASP A 123 -2.82 -18.81 14.66
CA ASP A 123 -1.64 -18.56 13.84
C ASP A 123 -2.03 -17.81 12.53
N PRO A 124 -1.09 -17.05 11.91
CA PRO A 124 -1.32 -16.43 10.62
C PRO A 124 -1.40 -17.46 9.48
N ASP A 125 -2.18 -17.13 8.47
CA ASP A 125 -2.27 -17.89 7.23
C ASP A 125 -0.88 -17.95 6.55
N PRO A 126 -0.40 -19.13 6.12
CA PRO A 126 0.96 -19.29 5.61
C PRO A 126 1.18 -18.65 4.24
N GLU A 127 0.13 -18.42 3.45
CA GLU A 127 0.21 -17.87 2.10
C GLU A 127 0.12 -16.34 2.10
N THR A 128 -0.76 -15.79 2.93
CA THR A 128 -1.04 -14.35 3.00
C THR A 128 -0.33 -13.66 4.16
N GLY A 129 -0.04 -14.38 5.24
CA GLY A 129 0.46 -13.86 6.51
C GLY A 129 -0.59 -13.16 7.38
N GLY A 130 -1.84 -13.10 6.93
CA GLY A 130 -2.94 -12.49 7.68
C GLY A 130 -3.39 -13.34 8.88
N ILE A 131 -3.79 -12.68 9.96
CA ILE A 131 -4.42 -13.31 11.13
C ILE A 131 -5.92 -13.04 11.04
N SER A 132 -6.71 -14.08 10.76
CA SER A 132 -8.17 -13.95 10.70
C SER A 132 -8.82 -14.22 12.05
N LEU A 133 -9.43 -13.17 12.61
CA LEU A 133 -10.29 -13.24 13.81
C LEU A 133 -11.76 -13.51 13.43
N SER A 134 -12.12 -13.29 12.16
CA SER A 134 -13.46 -13.51 11.64
C SER A 134 -13.82 -15.00 11.70
N GLY A 135 -14.81 -15.34 12.52
CA GLY A 135 -15.25 -16.72 12.77
C GLY A 135 -14.76 -17.34 14.09
N ARG A 136 -14.08 -16.58 14.95
CA ARG A 136 -13.65 -17.04 16.28
C ARG A 136 -14.05 -16.09 17.41
N GLN A 137 -14.01 -16.64 18.61
CA GLN A 137 -14.46 -16.13 19.90
C GLN A 137 -13.65 -14.95 20.46
N PHE A 138 -12.99 -14.17 19.60
CA PHE A 138 -12.13 -13.06 20.00
C PHE A 138 -12.75 -11.74 19.57
N ASP A 139 -13.26 -10.98 20.54
CA ASP A 139 -13.65 -9.59 20.36
C ASP A 139 -12.41 -8.70 20.55
N PRO A 140 -11.98 -7.91 19.54
CA PRO A 140 -10.88 -6.97 19.70
C PRO A 140 -11.10 -5.90 20.77
N ASN A 141 -12.36 -5.72 21.22
CA ASN A 141 -12.72 -4.81 22.31
C ASN A 141 -12.71 -5.49 23.69
N ASP A 142 -12.50 -6.80 23.76
CA ASP A 142 -12.40 -7.50 25.03
C ASP A 142 -11.16 -7.03 25.81
N PRO A 143 -11.27 -6.70 27.11
CA PRO A 143 -10.14 -6.24 27.91
C PRO A 143 -8.98 -7.24 27.97
N GLY A 144 -9.27 -8.55 27.95
CA GLY A 144 -8.26 -9.60 27.91
C GLY A 144 -7.50 -9.59 26.57
N PHE A 145 -8.23 -9.42 25.47
CA PHE A 145 -7.61 -9.23 24.15
C PHE A 145 -6.70 -8.00 24.12
N GLN A 146 -7.20 -6.83 24.54
CA GLN A 146 -6.44 -5.58 24.52
C GLN A 146 -5.21 -5.62 25.43
N ALA A 147 -5.31 -6.29 26.59
CA ALA A 147 -4.19 -6.46 27.51
C ALA A 147 -3.08 -7.33 26.90
N ALA A 148 -3.46 -8.44 26.24
CA ALA A 148 -2.52 -9.29 25.54
C ALA A 148 -1.92 -8.57 24.32
N ASP A 149 -2.73 -7.92 23.49
CA ASP A 149 -2.29 -7.20 22.29
C ASP A 149 -1.28 -6.10 22.61
N LYS A 150 -1.57 -5.31 23.66
CA LYS A 150 -0.66 -4.27 24.16
C LYS A 150 0.67 -4.85 24.66
N THR A 151 0.64 -6.01 25.30
CA THR A 151 1.85 -6.72 25.73
C THR A 151 2.65 -7.24 24.53
N CYS A 152 1.94 -7.75 23.52
CA CYS A 152 2.52 -8.45 22.37
C CYS A 152 2.84 -7.55 21.17
N GLY A 153 2.51 -6.25 21.20
CA GLY A 153 2.95 -5.28 20.20
C GLY A 153 2.25 -5.34 18.83
N GLY A 154 1.09 -6.01 18.75
CA GLY A 154 0.26 -6.12 17.55
C GLY A 154 0.86 -6.96 16.40
N PRO A 155 0.06 -7.28 15.36
CA PRO A 155 0.54 -7.91 14.14
C PRO A 155 1.55 -7.00 13.41
N GLY A 156 2.64 -7.57 12.90
CA GLY A 156 3.71 -6.85 12.18
C GLY A 156 4.84 -6.31 13.07
N GLY A 157 4.66 -6.36 14.40
CA GLY A 157 5.69 -6.26 15.43
C GLY A 157 6.69 -5.11 15.29
N THR A 158 6.39 -3.98 15.94
CA THR A 158 7.43 -3.11 16.53
C THR A 158 7.46 -3.35 18.03
N HIS A 159 8.08 -4.45 18.46
CA HIS A 159 8.37 -4.62 19.88
C HIS A 159 9.32 -3.49 20.29
N SER A 160 8.83 -2.55 21.09
CA SER A 160 9.71 -1.85 22.02
C SER A 160 10.15 -2.89 23.04
N GLU A 161 11.29 -3.51 22.79
CA GLU A 161 12.12 -4.18 23.79
C GLU A 161 12.13 -3.36 25.08
N LYS A 162 11.29 -3.76 26.03
CA LYS A 162 11.50 -3.47 27.44
C LYS A 162 11.83 -4.79 28.10
N ASN A 163 13.13 -5.02 28.18
CA ASN A 163 13.77 -6.02 29.03
C ASN A 163 13.11 -6.10 30.41
N GLY A 164 12.92 -7.34 30.88
CA GLY A 164 12.64 -7.68 32.26
C GLY A 164 13.17 -9.07 32.54
#